data_AF-W4VCR4-F1
#
_entry.id   AF-W4VCR4-F1
#
_cell.length_a   1.000
_cell.length_b   1.000
_cell.length_c   1.000
_cell.angle_alpha   90.00
_cell.angle_beta   90.00
_cell.angle_gamma   90.00
#
_symmetry.space_group_name_H-M   'P 1'
#
loop_
_entity.id
_entity.type
_entity.pdbx_description
1 polymer ?
#
loop_
_entity_poly.entity_id
_entity_poly.type
_entity_poly.pdbx_seq_one_letter_code
_entity_poly.pdbx_strand_id
1 'polypeptide(L)'
;MGVGAPGFIEPGTGKVAIAVNIGWKDFALKDILRDLSGLQVYVDNDANIAALGENWKGAGNQVNNMLAVTLGTGVGGGIIANGQVISGANGTGAEIGHITVEKNGASCNCGRKGCLETVASATGIVRQAEELLAEGKA
;
A
#
# COMPACT_ATOMS: atom_id res chain seq x y z
N MET A 1 -14.50 -13.33 7.98
CA MET A 1 -13.66 -13.24 6.76
C MET A 1 -12.85 -11.94 6.82
N GLY A 2 -11.53 -12.03 6.73
CA GLY A 2 -10.65 -10.86 6.60
C GLY A 2 -10.21 -10.70 5.14
N VAL A 3 -10.24 -9.48 4.62
CA VAL A 3 -9.97 -9.19 3.21
C VAL A 3 -8.96 -8.05 3.10
N GLY A 4 -7.82 -8.32 2.47
CA GLY A 4 -6.89 -7.30 2.02
C GLY A 4 -7.26 -6.85 0.62
N ALA A 5 -7.60 -5.57 0.48
CA ALA A 5 -8.01 -4.99 -0.79
C ALA A 5 -7.01 -3.91 -1.22
N PRO A 6 -6.74 -3.78 -2.53
CA PRO A 6 -5.92 -2.70 -3.03
C PRO A 6 -6.69 -1.37 -2.95
N GLY A 7 -5.94 -0.28 -2.85
CA GLY A 7 -6.50 1.07 -2.86
C GLY A 7 -6.91 1.60 -1.49
N PHE A 8 -7.69 2.69 -1.49
CA PHE A 8 -8.03 3.44 -0.28
C PHE A 8 -9.29 2.86 0.36
N ILE A 9 -9.13 2.29 1.55
CA ILE A 9 -10.23 1.68 2.30
C ILE A 9 -10.71 2.68 3.33
N GLU A 10 -11.97 3.07 3.23
CA GLU A 10 -12.57 4.00 4.18
C GLU A 10 -12.60 3.36 5.58
N PRO A 11 -11.99 4.01 6.60
CA PRO A 11 -11.88 3.45 7.94
C PRO A 11 -13.25 3.11 8.56
N GLY A 12 -13.36 1.91 9.12
CA GLY A 12 -14.57 1.44 9.80
C GLY A 12 -15.71 0.96 8.89
N THR A 13 -15.80 1.47 7.65
CA THR A 13 -16.87 1.06 6.71
C THR A 13 -16.47 -0.16 5.90
N GLY A 14 -15.18 -0.31 5.54
CA GLY A 14 -14.72 -1.36 4.64
C GLY A 14 -15.13 -1.13 3.18
N LYS A 15 -15.51 0.10 2.83
CA LYS A 15 -15.75 0.56 1.46
C LYS A 15 -14.42 0.87 0.79
N VAL A 16 -14.25 0.41 -0.45
CA VAL A 16 -13.12 0.81 -1.30
C VAL A 16 -13.49 2.13 -1.95
N ALA A 17 -12.91 3.24 -1.46
CA ALA A 17 -13.17 4.57 -2.02
C ALA A 17 -12.65 4.66 -3.45
N ILE A 18 -11.42 4.19 -3.67
CA ILE A 18 -10.81 4.10 -5.00
C ILE A 18 -9.73 3.02 -5.04
N ALA A 19 -9.72 2.21 -6.09
CA ALA A 19 -8.62 1.30 -6.42
C ALA A 19 -8.35 1.38 -7.92
N VAL A 20 -7.42 2.28 -8.30
CA VAL A 20 -7.16 2.66 -9.69
C VAL A 20 -6.80 1.46 -10.57
N ASN A 21 -5.96 0.57 -10.05
CA ASN A 21 -5.43 -0.58 -10.80
C ASN A 21 -6.50 -1.61 -11.21
N ILE A 22 -7.65 -1.62 -10.54
CA ILE A 22 -8.76 -2.55 -10.81
C ILE A 22 -10.08 -1.83 -11.14
N GLY A 23 -10.04 -0.51 -11.31
CA GLY A 23 -11.18 0.30 -11.74
C GLY A 23 -12.32 0.42 -10.70
N TRP A 24 -12.06 0.14 -9.43
CA TRP A 24 -13.09 0.30 -8.40
C TRP A 24 -13.18 1.74 -7.90
N LYS A 25 -14.41 2.19 -7.68
CA LYS A 25 -14.73 3.48 -7.09
C LYS A 25 -16.02 3.34 -6.28
N ASP A 26 -16.01 3.87 -5.06
CA ASP A 26 -17.15 3.83 -4.12
C ASP A 26 -17.77 2.42 -3.98
N PHE A 27 -16.90 1.41 -3.89
CA PHE A 27 -17.30 0.01 -3.94
C PHE A 27 -17.48 -0.57 -2.53
N ALA A 28 -18.71 -0.95 -2.18
CA ALA A 28 -19.09 -1.46 -0.86
C ALA A 28 -18.68 -2.93 -0.62
N LEU A 29 -17.38 -3.23 -0.76
CA LEU A 29 -16.83 -4.59 -0.73
C LEU A 29 -17.25 -5.39 0.50
N LYS A 30 -17.17 -4.79 1.70
CA LYS A 30 -17.56 -5.43 2.96
C LYS A 30 -19.00 -5.91 2.94
N ASP A 31 -19.93 -5.04 2.54
CA ASP A 31 -21.36 -5.35 2.55
C ASP A 31 -21.70 -6.41 1.50
N ILE A 32 -21.16 -6.29 0.29
CA ILE A 32 -21.34 -7.27 -0.78
C ILE A 32 -20.87 -8.66 -0.32
N LEU A 33 -19.66 -8.76 0.25
CA LEU A 33 -19.13 -10.04 0.71
C LEU A 33 -19.90 -10.59 1.92
N ARG A 34 -20.38 -9.72 2.82
CA ARG A 34 -21.20 -10.12 3.96
C ARG A 34 -22.51 -10.75 3.47
N ASP A 35 -23.19 -10.09 2.55
CA ASP A 35 -24.49 -10.52 2.04
C ASP A 35 -24.38 -11.82 1.23
N LEU A 36 -23.29 -12.00 0.48
CA LEU A 36 -23.02 -13.23 -0.28
C LEU A 36 -22.62 -14.41 0.61
N SER A 37 -21.87 -14.17 1.69
CA SER A 37 -21.29 -15.25 2.51
C SER A 37 -22.07 -15.56 3.79
N GLY A 38 -22.89 -14.63 4.28
CA GLY A 38 -23.49 -14.69 5.61
C GLY A 38 -22.49 -14.56 6.77
N LEU A 39 -21.22 -14.26 6.50
CA LEU A 39 -20.16 -14.14 7.50
C LEU A 39 -19.90 -12.69 7.88
N GLN A 40 -19.36 -12.48 9.09
CA GLN A 40 -18.78 -11.18 9.42
C GLN A 40 -17.56 -10.91 8.53
N VAL A 41 -17.52 -9.73 7.91
CA VAL A 41 -16.44 -9.30 6.99
C VAL A 41 -15.71 -8.09 7.55
N TYR A 42 -14.38 -8.13 7.49
CA TYR A 42 -13.49 -7.01 7.75
C TYR A 42 -12.63 -6.77 6.51
N VAL A 43 -12.50 -5.51 6.12
CA VAL A 43 -11.74 -5.08 4.94
C VAL A 43 -10.77 -4.00 5.39
N ASP A 44 -9.50 -4.13 5.00
CA ASP A 44 -8.48 -3.10 5.14
C ASP A 44 -7.56 -3.13 3.91
N ASN A 45 -6.67 -2.15 3.81
CA ASN A 45 -5.66 -2.08 2.78
C ASN A 45 -4.69 -3.27 2.87
N ASP A 46 -4.24 -3.75 1.71
CA ASP A 46 -3.34 -4.88 1.56
C ASP A 46 -2.01 -4.72 2.32
N ALA A 47 -1.39 -3.54 2.30
CA ALA A 47 -0.15 -3.25 3.03
C ALA A 47 -0.35 -3.22 4.56
N ASN A 48 -1.48 -2.69 5.04
CA ASN A 48 -1.85 -2.75 6.46
C ASN A 48 -2.00 -4.19 6.95
N ILE A 49 -2.67 -5.04 6.14
CA ILE A 49 -2.87 -6.45 6.48
C ILE A 49 -1.56 -7.23 6.40
N ALA A 50 -0.68 -6.91 5.45
CA ALA A 50 0.67 -7.47 5.41
C ALA A 50 1.45 -7.11 6.68
N ALA A 51 1.40 -5.85 7.12
CA ALA A 51 2.03 -5.42 8.37
C ALA A 51 1.47 -6.15 9.59
N LEU A 52 0.14 -6.32 9.67
CA LEU A 52 -0.50 -7.10 10.73
C LEU A 52 -0.04 -8.56 10.73
N GLY A 53 0.04 -9.18 9.55
CA GLY A 53 0.51 -10.56 9.39
C GLY A 53 1.95 -10.73 9.86
N GLU A 54 2.85 -9.85 9.42
CA GLU A 54 4.25 -9.83 9.82
C GLU A 54 4.42 -9.56 11.33
N ASN A 55 3.63 -8.67 11.91
CA ASN A 55 3.65 -8.48 13.36
C ASN A 55 3.07 -9.67 14.10
N TRP A 56 2.09 -10.36 13.52
CA TRP A 56 1.43 -11.48 14.16
C TRP A 56 2.28 -12.75 14.21
N LYS A 57 2.77 -13.17 13.05
CA LYS A 57 3.45 -14.46 12.85
C LYS A 57 4.78 -14.37 12.13
N GLY A 58 5.16 -13.18 11.66
CA GLY A 58 6.39 -12.95 10.91
C GLY A 58 7.44 -12.21 11.73
N ALA A 59 8.18 -11.35 11.03
CA ALA A 59 9.35 -10.67 11.57
C ALA A 59 9.05 -9.61 12.64
N GLY A 60 7.80 -9.12 12.70
CA GLY A 60 7.43 -8.07 13.65
C GLY A 60 7.25 -8.58 15.09
N ASN A 61 7.01 -9.88 15.30
CA ASN A 61 7.05 -10.52 16.62
C ASN A 61 6.30 -9.77 17.75
N GLN A 62 5.04 -9.38 17.49
CA GLN A 62 4.16 -8.72 18.46
C GLN A 62 4.68 -7.38 19.01
N VAL A 63 5.56 -6.67 18.30
CA VAL A 63 6.01 -5.35 18.76
C VAL A 63 4.88 -4.32 18.67
N ASN A 64 4.91 -3.36 19.60
CA ASN A 64 3.93 -2.29 19.65
C ASN A 64 4.13 -1.23 18.54
N ASN A 65 5.33 -1.11 17.99
CA ASN A 65 5.67 -0.11 17.00
C ASN A 65 6.46 -0.76 15.86
N MET A 66 5.92 -0.71 14.65
CA MET A 66 6.50 -1.33 13.46
C MET A 66 6.17 -0.53 12.21
N LEU A 67 7.12 -0.46 11.28
CA LEU A 67 6.88 -0.06 9.89
C LEU A 67 7.19 -1.26 9.00
N ALA A 68 6.19 -1.77 8.30
CA ALA A 68 6.40 -2.67 7.18
C ALA A 68 6.57 -1.84 5.90
N VAL A 69 7.56 -2.20 5.08
CA VAL A 69 7.78 -1.62 3.75
C VAL A 69 7.72 -2.77 2.76
N THR A 70 6.79 -2.70 1.81
CA THR A 70 6.67 -3.70 0.75
C THR A 70 7.30 -3.17 -0.54
N LEU A 71 8.20 -3.95 -1.11
CA LEU A 71 8.86 -3.64 -2.38
C LEU A 71 8.36 -4.62 -3.43
N GLY A 72 7.64 -4.12 -4.43
CA GLY A 72 7.10 -4.90 -5.53
C GLY A 72 7.03 -4.07 -6.80
N THR A 73 5.92 -4.16 -7.54
CA THR A 73 5.67 -3.24 -8.66
C THR A 73 5.76 -1.78 -8.23
N GLY A 74 5.27 -1.49 -7.01
CA GLY A 74 5.37 -0.21 -6.32
C GLY A 74 6.06 -0.31 -4.96
N VAL A 75 5.93 0.74 -4.15
CA VAL A 75 6.37 0.76 -2.74
C VAL A 75 5.16 0.97 -1.84
N GLY A 76 4.82 -0.01 -1.02
CA GLY A 76 3.75 0.07 -0.03
C GLY A 76 4.29 0.25 1.39
N GLY A 77 3.44 0.71 2.30
CA GLY A 77 3.76 0.85 3.70
C GLY A 77 2.60 0.41 4.60
N GLY A 78 2.91 -0.16 5.76
CA GLY A 78 1.95 -0.41 6.82
C GLY A 78 2.56 -0.04 8.17
N ILE A 79 1.85 0.77 8.95
CA ILE A 79 2.35 1.28 10.24
C ILE A 79 1.53 0.67 11.37
N ILE A 80 2.22 0.09 12.35
CA ILE A 80 1.66 -0.24 13.66
C ILE A 80 2.28 0.72 14.66
N ALA A 81 1.46 1.41 15.44
CA ALA A 81 1.90 2.27 16.54
C ALA A 81 1.02 2.04 17.77
N ASN A 82 1.63 1.92 18.94
CA ASN A 82 0.96 1.56 20.19
C ASN A 82 0.08 0.28 20.06
N GLY A 83 0.55 -0.69 19.29
CA GLY A 83 -0.14 -1.97 19.07
C GLY A 83 -1.34 -1.90 18.11
N GLN A 84 -1.55 -0.76 17.42
CA GLN A 84 -2.66 -0.56 16.49
C GLN A 84 -2.18 -0.16 15.10
N VAL A 85 -2.89 -0.61 14.07
CA VAL A 85 -2.66 -0.15 12.69
C VAL A 85 -3.05 1.32 12.57
N ILE A 86 -2.22 2.09 11.87
CA ILE A 86 -2.47 3.49 11.55
C ILE A 86 -2.91 3.62 10.10
N SER A 87 -4.21 3.51 9.86
CA SER A 87 -4.81 3.62 8.51
C SER A 87 -4.92 5.05 8.00
N GLY A 88 -4.64 6.06 8.84
CA GLY A 88 -4.78 7.49 8.50
C GLY A 88 -6.24 7.97 8.50
N ALA A 89 -6.45 9.29 8.49
CA ALA A 89 -7.78 9.90 8.63
C ALA A 89 -8.76 9.48 7.51
N ASN A 90 -8.25 9.23 6.31
CA ASN A 90 -9.04 8.89 5.13
C ASN A 90 -8.69 7.51 4.55
N GLY A 91 -8.03 6.63 5.32
CA GLY A 91 -7.64 5.30 4.82
C GLY A 91 -6.42 5.31 3.89
N THR A 92 -5.66 6.41 3.86
CA THR A 92 -4.45 6.61 3.04
C THR A 92 -3.19 6.76 3.89
N GLY A 93 -3.20 6.19 5.09
CA GLY A 93 -2.03 6.13 5.96
C GLY A 93 -0.94 5.27 5.32
N ALA A 94 0.32 5.57 5.67
CA ALA A 94 1.48 4.79 5.22
C ALA A 94 1.68 4.67 3.69
N GLU A 95 1.13 5.60 2.90
CA GLU A 95 1.40 5.78 1.46
C GLU A 95 2.83 6.32 1.19
N ILE A 96 3.83 5.66 1.79
CA ILE A 96 5.23 6.09 1.79
C ILE A 96 5.85 6.05 0.41
N GLY A 97 5.36 5.18 -0.48
CA GLY A 97 5.80 5.09 -1.87
C GLY A 97 5.60 6.39 -2.63
N HIS A 98 4.67 7.25 -2.20
CA HIS A 98 4.39 8.52 -2.85
C HIS A 98 4.99 9.74 -2.13
N ILE A 99 5.88 9.54 -1.16
CA ILE A 99 6.72 10.61 -0.61
C ILE A 99 7.68 11.09 -1.71
N THR A 100 7.77 12.39 -1.94
CA THR A 100 8.71 12.96 -2.92
C THR A 100 10.13 12.92 -2.35
N VAL A 101 11.00 12.11 -2.95
CA VAL A 101 12.42 12.00 -2.61
C VAL A 101 13.34 12.67 -3.64
N GLU A 102 12.85 12.85 -4.88
CA GLU A 102 13.58 13.52 -5.95
C GLU A 102 12.72 14.60 -6.64
N LYS A 103 12.88 15.88 -6.29
CA LYS A 103 11.99 16.96 -6.76
C LYS A 103 11.74 16.99 -8.28
N ASN A 104 12.75 16.63 -9.08
CA ASN A 104 12.68 16.58 -10.55
C ASN A 104 12.87 15.15 -11.09
N GLY A 105 12.53 14.13 -10.30
CA GLY A 105 12.68 12.73 -10.68
C GLY A 105 11.62 12.24 -11.66
N ALA A 106 11.58 10.92 -11.85
CA ALA A 106 10.66 10.26 -12.77
C ALA A 106 9.18 10.52 -12.45
N SER A 107 8.34 10.42 -13.49
CA SER A 107 6.89 10.48 -13.35
C SER A 107 6.37 9.26 -12.58
N CYS A 108 5.46 9.48 -11.64
CA CYS A 108 4.78 8.44 -10.88
C CYS A 108 3.33 8.30 -11.36
N ASN A 109 2.80 7.07 -11.28
CA ASN A 109 1.41 6.77 -11.67
C ASN A 109 0.37 7.51 -10.81
N CYS A 110 0.74 8.03 -9.63
CA CYS A 110 -0.13 8.89 -8.84
C CYS A 110 -0.32 10.31 -9.43
N GLY A 111 0.34 10.63 -10.55
CA GLY A 111 0.28 11.94 -11.22
C GLY A 111 1.33 12.95 -10.76
N ARG A 112 2.14 12.61 -9.76
CA ARG A 112 3.27 13.43 -9.28
C ARG A 112 4.60 12.99 -9.91
N LYS A 113 5.70 13.65 -9.53
CA LYS A 113 7.07 13.29 -9.91
C LYS A 113 7.92 13.02 -8.67
N GLY A 114 8.91 12.14 -8.82
CA GLY A 114 9.95 11.96 -7.82
C GLY A 114 9.54 11.20 -6.58
N CYS A 115 8.48 10.39 -6.68
CA CYS A 115 8.00 9.57 -5.58
C CYS A 115 9.03 8.49 -5.22
N LEU A 116 9.11 8.08 -3.95
CA LEU A 116 10.00 7.00 -3.49
C LEU A 116 9.85 5.73 -4.35
N GLU A 117 8.62 5.41 -4.74
CA GLU A 117 8.30 4.32 -5.66
C GLU A 117 9.09 4.38 -6.97
N THR A 118 9.29 5.56 -7.55
CA THR A 118 9.97 5.68 -8.86
C THR A 118 11.46 5.36 -8.79
N VAL A 119 12.00 5.20 -7.58
CA VAL A 119 13.40 4.93 -7.30
C VAL A 119 13.58 3.55 -6.65
N ALA A 120 12.76 3.21 -5.65
CA ALA A 120 12.98 2.04 -4.79
C ALA A 120 12.08 0.84 -5.08
N SER A 121 11.08 0.97 -5.95
CA SER A 121 10.28 -0.19 -6.38
C SER A 121 11.07 -1.08 -7.34
N ALA A 122 10.59 -2.32 -7.57
CA ALA A 122 11.19 -3.19 -8.58
C ALA A 122 11.16 -2.54 -9.97
N THR A 123 10.06 -1.88 -10.34
CA THR A 123 9.94 -1.17 -11.62
C THR A 123 10.87 0.05 -11.69
N GLY A 124 11.02 0.78 -10.58
CA GLY A 124 11.93 1.91 -10.45
C GLY A 124 13.40 1.51 -10.56
N ILE A 125 13.79 0.39 -9.94
CA ILE A 125 15.15 -0.15 -10.02
C ILE A 125 15.48 -0.61 -11.44
N VAL A 126 14.57 -1.35 -12.09
CA VAL A 126 14.75 -1.80 -13.48
C VAL A 126 14.92 -0.61 -14.42
N ARG A 127 14.05 0.40 -14.34
CA ARG A 127 14.15 1.63 -15.14
C ARG A 127 15.52 2.30 -15.00
N GLN A 128 16.00 2.49 -13.77
CA GLN A 128 17.29 3.12 -13.53
C GLN A 128 18.45 2.30 -14.12
N ALA A 129 18.40 0.98 -14.02
CA ALA A 129 19.39 0.12 -14.64
C ALA A 129 19.40 0.26 -16.18
N GLU A 130 18.23 0.29 -16.81
CA GLU A 130 18.08 0.49 -18.26
C GLU A 130 18.60 1.87 -18.70
N GLU A 131 18.31 2.93 -17.94
CA GLU A 131 18.81 4.28 -18.19
C GLU A 131 20.35 4.33 -18.11
N LEU A 132 20.95 3.74 -17.08
CA LEU A 132 22.41 3.67 -16.93
C LEU A 132 23.08 2.87 -18.05
N LEU A 133 22.47 1.76 -18.48
CA LEU A 133 22.96 0.96 -19.61
C LEU A 133 22.91 1.75 -20.92
N ALA A 134 21.83 2.49 -21.18
CA ALA A 134 21.68 3.32 -22.38
C ALA A 134 22.68 4.49 -22.41
N GLU A 135 23.06 5.02 -21.24
CA GLU A 135 24.06 6.08 -21.10
C GLU A 135 25.51 5.58 -21.11
N GLY A 136 25.73 4.26 -21.15
CA GLY A 136 27.07 3.67 -21.07
C GLY A 136 27.75 3.83 -19.71
N LYS A 137 26.96 3.90 -18.63
CA LYS A 137 27.42 4.10 -17.25
C LYS A 137 27.33 2.85 -16.38
N ALA A 138 27.14 1.68 -16.99
CA ALA A 138 27.05 0.39 -16.31
C ALA A 138 28.41 -0.30 -16.17
#